data_AF-A0A945DL50-F1
#
_entry.id   AF-A0A945DL50-F1
#
_cell.length_a   1.000
_cell.length_b   1.000
_cell.length_c   1.000
_cell.angle_alpha   90.00
_cell.angle_beta   90.00
_cell.angle_gamma   90.00
#
_symmetry.space_group_name_H-M   'P 1'
#
loop_
_entity.id
_entity.type
_entity.pdbx_description
1 polymer ?
#
loop_
_entity_poly.entity_id
_entity_poly.type
_entity_poly.pdbx_seq_one_letter_code
_entity_poly.pdbx_strand_id
1 'polypeptide(L)'
;MIFPGAFNPLHDGHLAMIRYAEELTGKTASLEISVFNVDQPPLDFIEMQSRRDALASCPLIFTNAPTFVEKCRIFPDVTFIVGADTVSRIADTKYYNNSIDQRDSALDEMRKSSTKFLVFGRYSEKEFLDLDKLTLPAALTDMCIRVAEEDFRMDVSSSEIRATHA
;
A
#
# COMPACT_ATOMS: atom_id res chain seq x y z
N MET A 1 4.04 11.90 -0.26
CA MET A 1 3.97 10.45 0.04
C MET A 1 3.09 9.81 -1.00
N ILE A 2 3.20 8.50 -1.21
CA ILE A 2 2.35 7.77 -2.15
C ILE A 2 1.53 6.74 -1.38
N PHE A 3 0.23 6.65 -1.64
CA PHE A 3 -0.64 5.60 -1.11
C PHE A 3 -1.11 4.73 -2.28
N PRO A 4 -0.44 3.59 -2.54
CA PRO A 4 -0.86 2.64 -3.56
C PRO A 4 -2.11 1.87 -3.11
N GLY A 5 -3.06 1.69 -4.01
CA GLY A 5 -4.24 0.88 -3.72
C GLY A 5 -5.24 0.86 -4.87
N ALA A 6 -6.21 -0.06 -4.81
CA ALA A 6 -7.31 -0.08 -5.79
C ALA A 6 -8.42 0.93 -5.46
N PHE A 7 -8.53 1.32 -4.18
CA PHE A 7 -9.54 2.26 -3.65
C PHE A 7 -10.96 2.00 -4.18
N ASN A 8 -11.38 0.73 -4.15
CA ASN A 8 -12.63 0.26 -4.73
C ASN A 8 -13.56 -0.38 -3.67
N PRO A 9 -14.30 0.40 -2.86
CA PRO A 9 -14.35 1.87 -2.85
C PRO A 9 -13.34 2.51 -1.89
N LEU A 10 -13.12 3.82 -2.06
CA LEU A 10 -12.54 4.66 -1.02
C LEU A 10 -13.47 4.68 0.19
N HIS A 11 -12.90 4.71 1.40
CA HIS A 11 -13.67 4.67 2.65
C HIS A 11 -12.90 5.37 3.78
N ASP A 12 -13.55 5.54 4.92
CA ASP A 12 -13.02 6.30 6.06
C ASP A 12 -11.68 5.79 6.58
N GLY A 13 -11.46 4.47 6.56
CA GLY A 13 -10.15 3.88 6.85
C GLY A 13 -9.02 4.46 6.00
N HIS A 14 -9.20 4.58 4.68
CA HIS A 14 -8.19 5.17 3.79
C HIS A 14 -7.97 6.66 4.10
N LEU A 15 -9.06 7.41 4.29
CA LEU A 15 -8.99 8.84 4.61
C LEU A 15 -8.30 9.10 5.95
N ALA A 16 -8.53 8.23 6.94
CA ALA A 16 -7.87 8.31 8.23
C ALA A 16 -6.36 8.00 8.10
N MET A 17 -5.95 6.99 7.32
CA MET A 17 -4.54 6.69 7.06
C MET A 17 -3.83 7.89 6.40
N ILE A 18 -4.49 8.53 5.44
CA ILE A 18 -3.97 9.73 4.77
C ILE A 18 -3.74 10.83 5.80
N ARG A 19 -4.78 11.22 6.56
CA ARG A 19 -4.67 12.29 7.56
C ARG A 19 -3.56 12.02 8.57
N TYR A 20 -3.51 10.81 9.13
CA TYR A 20 -2.47 10.43 10.07
C TYR A 20 -1.06 10.56 9.47
N ALA A 21 -0.86 10.05 8.24
CA ALA A 21 0.43 10.13 7.57
C ALA A 21 0.85 11.57 7.28
N GLU A 22 -0.09 12.42 6.85
CA GLU A 22 0.15 13.84 6.58
C GLU A 22 0.50 14.61 7.86
N GLU A 23 -0.21 14.36 8.96
CA GLU A 23 0.07 14.95 10.28
C GLU A 23 1.44 14.53 10.82
N LEU A 24 1.77 13.24 10.71
CA LEU A 24 3.04 12.69 11.18
C LEU A 24 4.25 13.25 10.41
N THR A 25 4.11 13.42 9.09
CA THR A 25 5.24 13.74 8.22
C THR A 25 5.30 15.18 7.73
N GLY A 26 4.20 15.92 7.84
CA GLY A 26 4.02 17.25 7.24
C GLY A 26 3.99 17.26 5.71
N LYS A 27 3.87 16.08 5.06
CA LYS A 27 3.88 15.94 3.60
C LYS A 27 2.50 15.53 3.10
N THR A 28 2.08 16.03 1.95
CA THR A 28 0.83 15.60 1.30
C THR A 28 0.92 14.16 0.78
N ALA A 29 -0.16 13.39 0.92
CA ALA A 29 -0.31 12.06 0.35
C ALA A 29 -1.04 12.12 -1.00
N SER A 30 -0.50 11.42 -2.00
CA SER A 30 -1.19 11.17 -3.27
C SER A 30 -1.58 9.71 -3.36
N LEU A 31 -2.82 9.45 -3.76
CA LEU A 31 -3.27 8.11 -4.14
C LEU A 31 -2.54 7.68 -5.41
N GLU A 32 -2.21 6.41 -5.49
CA GLU A 32 -1.64 5.80 -6.69
C GLU A 32 -2.40 4.52 -7.05
N ILE A 33 -2.75 4.41 -8.34
CA ILE A 33 -3.37 3.24 -8.92
C ILE A 33 -2.51 2.77 -10.08
N SER A 34 -2.01 1.54 -9.99
CA SER A 34 -1.36 0.92 -11.16
C SER A 34 -2.43 0.41 -12.11
N VAL A 35 -2.33 0.79 -13.39
CA VAL A 35 -3.23 0.35 -14.47
C VAL A 35 -3.15 -1.16 -14.64
N PHE A 36 -1.96 -1.74 -14.41
CA PHE A 36 -1.75 -3.19 -14.32
C PHE A 36 -1.48 -3.55 -12.87
N ASN A 37 -2.25 -4.48 -12.32
CA ASN A 37 -2.09 -4.95 -10.95
C ASN A 37 -1.83 -6.46 -11.00
N VAL A 38 -0.92 -6.96 -10.16
CA VAL A 38 -0.58 -8.39 -10.12
C VAL A 38 -1.79 -9.24 -9.74
N ASP A 39 -2.66 -8.72 -8.86
CA ASP A 39 -3.79 -9.46 -8.29
C ASP A 39 -5.15 -9.10 -8.95
N GLN A 40 -5.21 -8.17 -9.90
CA GLN A 40 -6.46 -7.65 -10.48
C GLN A 40 -6.36 -7.47 -12.01
N PRO A 41 -7.48 -7.55 -12.75
CA PRO A 41 -7.46 -7.27 -14.19
C PRO A 41 -6.97 -5.83 -14.46
N PRO A 42 -6.34 -5.57 -15.62
CA PRO A 42 -5.96 -4.23 -16.00
C PRO A 42 -7.17 -3.30 -16.09
N LEU A 43 -6.97 -2.03 -15.73
CA LEU A 43 -7.99 -1.01 -15.87
C LEU A 43 -8.11 -0.57 -17.32
N ASP A 44 -9.33 -0.49 -17.83
CA ASP A 44 -9.60 0.21 -19.09
C ASP A 44 -9.80 1.72 -18.85
N PHE A 45 -9.90 2.49 -19.94
CA PHE A 45 -10.08 3.95 -19.85
C PHE A 45 -11.38 4.38 -19.17
N ILE A 46 -12.43 3.57 -19.26
CA ILE A 46 -13.73 3.86 -18.64
C ILE A 46 -13.61 3.68 -17.13
N GLU A 47 -12.98 2.58 -16.70
CA GLU A 47 -12.72 2.32 -15.30
C GLU A 47 -11.77 3.36 -14.71
N MET A 48 -10.68 3.72 -15.39
CA MET A 48 -9.79 4.79 -14.95
C MET A 48 -10.52 6.12 -14.74
N GLN A 49 -11.43 6.50 -15.65
CA GLN A 49 -12.25 7.70 -15.50
C GLN A 49 -13.18 7.58 -14.28
N SER A 50 -13.87 6.44 -14.12
CA SER A 50 -14.72 6.17 -12.95
C SER A 50 -13.94 6.26 -11.63
N ARG A 51 -12.72 5.69 -11.57
CA ARG A 51 -11.81 5.82 -10.42
C ARG A 51 -11.47 7.27 -10.15
N ARG A 52 -11.13 8.05 -11.18
CA ARG A 52 -10.80 9.46 -11.04
C ARG A 52 -11.95 10.26 -10.43
N ASP A 53 -13.17 10.01 -10.89
CA ASP A 53 -14.36 10.71 -10.41
C ASP A 53 -14.68 10.32 -8.95
N ALA A 54 -14.59 9.03 -8.62
CA ALA A 54 -14.81 8.52 -7.26
C ALA A 54 -13.75 8.99 -6.24
N LEU A 55 -12.55 9.37 -6.72
CA LEU A 55 -11.41 9.76 -5.89
C LEU A 55 -11.07 11.25 -6.00
N ALA A 56 -11.98 12.07 -6.54
CA ALA A 56 -11.73 13.48 -6.84
C ALA A 56 -11.34 14.34 -5.62
N SER A 57 -11.56 13.85 -4.39
CA SER A 57 -11.17 14.50 -3.14
C SER A 57 -9.69 14.35 -2.78
N CYS A 58 -8.95 13.49 -3.47
CA CYS A 58 -7.53 13.22 -3.20
C CYS A 58 -6.68 13.41 -4.47
N PRO A 59 -5.42 13.84 -4.36
CA PRO A 59 -4.49 13.80 -5.49
C PRO A 59 -4.33 12.35 -5.97
N LEU A 60 -4.50 12.10 -7.27
CA LEU A 60 -4.46 10.75 -7.84
C LEU A 60 -3.44 10.68 -8.98
N ILE A 61 -2.61 9.63 -8.97
CA ILE A 61 -1.66 9.30 -10.02
C ILE A 61 -1.97 7.90 -10.53
N PHE A 62 -2.07 7.75 -11.85
CA PHE A 62 -2.06 6.43 -12.49
C PHE A 62 -0.64 6.09 -12.92
N THR A 63 -0.20 4.85 -12.68
CA THR A 63 1.09 4.36 -13.15
C THR A 63 0.96 3.05 -13.94
N ASN A 64 2.05 2.64 -14.57
CA ASN A 64 2.23 1.28 -15.08
C ASN A 64 3.33 0.58 -14.26
N ALA A 65 3.18 0.57 -12.93
CA ALA A 65 4.13 -0.06 -12.01
C ALA A 65 3.38 -1.04 -11.08
N PRO A 66 3.15 -2.29 -11.51
CA PRO A 66 2.42 -3.28 -10.71
C PRO A 66 3.10 -3.63 -9.38
N THR A 67 4.43 -3.56 -9.29
CA THR A 67 5.19 -3.96 -8.10
C THR A 67 5.80 -2.78 -7.36
N PHE A 68 6.08 -2.94 -6.06
CA PHE A 68 6.70 -1.87 -5.28
C PHE A 68 8.12 -1.52 -5.75
N VAL A 69 8.91 -2.50 -6.22
CA VAL A 69 10.22 -2.22 -6.81
C VAL A 69 10.11 -1.34 -8.05
N GLU A 70 9.10 -1.56 -8.91
CA GLU A 70 8.84 -0.69 -10.06
C GLU A 70 8.33 0.69 -9.62
N LYS A 71 7.47 0.78 -8.59
CA LYS A 71 7.02 2.06 -8.06
C LYS A 71 8.19 2.89 -7.54
N CYS A 72 9.18 2.27 -6.90
CA CYS A 72 10.39 2.96 -6.40
C CYS A 72 11.23 3.56 -7.53
N ARG A 73 11.21 2.98 -8.73
CA ARG A 73 11.90 3.54 -9.91
C ARG A 73 11.23 4.83 -10.41
N ILE A 74 9.93 4.98 -10.17
CA ILE A 74 9.14 6.16 -10.56
C ILE A 74 9.17 7.22 -9.45
N PHE A 75 9.14 6.78 -8.20
CA PHE A 75 9.09 7.63 -7.01
C PHE A 75 10.35 7.44 -6.15
N PRO A 76 11.46 8.14 -6.44
CA PRO A 76 12.65 8.09 -5.58
C PRO A 76 12.40 8.78 -4.24
N ASP A 77 13.10 8.35 -3.19
CA ASP A 77 13.03 8.91 -1.82
C ASP A 77 11.59 8.98 -1.26
N VAL A 78 10.77 8.01 -1.63
CA VAL A 78 9.34 7.98 -1.31
C VAL A 78 9.05 7.26 0.01
N THR A 79 8.04 7.74 0.72
CA THR A 79 7.37 6.96 1.77
C THR A 79 6.03 6.48 1.23
N PHE A 80 5.87 5.15 1.17
CA PHE A 80 4.62 4.50 0.82
C PHE A 80 3.75 4.29 2.05
N ILE A 81 2.48 4.65 1.96
CA ILE A 81 1.45 4.32 2.94
C ILE A 81 0.92 2.93 2.58
N VAL A 82 0.98 1.99 3.52
CA VAL A 82 0.60 0.59 3.29
C VAL A 82 -0.04 -0.04 4.53
N GLY A 83 -0.90 -1.03 4.32
CA GLY A 83 -1.39 -1.90 5.39
C GLY A 83 -0.41 -3.06 5.67
N ALA A 84 -0.51 -3.66 6.86
CA ALA A 84 0.28 -4.82 7.25
C ALA A 84 0.14 -5.98 6.25
N ASP A 85 -1.06 -6.22 5.71
CA ASP A 85 -1.30 -7.25 4.69
C ASP A 85 -0.53 -7.00 3.39
N THR A 86 -0.32 -5.73 3.03
CA THR A 86 0.46 -5.34 1.85
C THR A 86 1.96 -5.55 2.08
N VAL A 87 2.47 -5.23 3.27
CA VAL A 87 3.87 -5.48 3.63
C VAL A 87 4.20 -6.97 3.60
N SER A 88 3.29 -7.83 4.09
CA SER A 88 3.43 -9.28 3.99
C SER A 88 3.56 -9.74 2.53
N ARG A 89 2.81 -9.14 1.60
CA ARG A 89 2.92 -9.45 0.17
C ARG A 89 4.25 -8.99 -0.42
N ILE A 90 4.79 -7.85 0.00
CA ILE A 90 6.12 -7.39 -0.44
C ILE A 90 7.21 -8.41 -0.07
N ALA A 91 7.06 -9.12 1.07
CA ALA A 91 7.98 -10.18 1.52
C ALA A 91 7.72 -11.57 0.88
N ASP A 92 6.55 -11.77 0.26
CA ASP A 92 6.10 -13.07 -0.22
C ASP A 92 6.75 -13.41 -1.58
N THR A 93 7.50 -14.51 -1.64
CA THR A 93 8.24 -14.94 -2.83
C THR A 93 7.33 -15.24 -4.01
N LYS A 94 6.03 -15.47 -3.81
CA LYS A 94 5.08 -15.68 -4.91
C LYS A 94 5.04 -14.50 -5.90
N TYR A 95 5.34 -13.29 -5.43
CA TYR A 95 5.43 -12.08 -6.28
C TYR A 95 6.78 -11.94 -7.01
N TYR A 96 7.70 -12.87 -6.79
CA TYR A 96 9.06 -12.87 -7.33
C TYR A 96 9.41 -14.21 -7.96
N ASN A 97 8.47 -14.78 -8.74
CA ASN A 97 8.62 -16.08 -9.40
C ASN A 97 8.97 -17.22 -8.42
N ASN A 98 8.50 -17.14 -7.17
CA ASN A 98 8.84 -18.06 -6.08
C ASN A 98 10.34 -18.12 -5.75
N SER A 99 11.11 -17.08 -6.09
CA SER A 99 12.56 -17.01 -5.87
C SER A 99 12.92 -16.06 -4.72
N ILE A 100 13.64 -16.58 -3.74
CA ILE A 100 14.21 -15.79 -2.63
C ILE A 100 15.21 -14.76 -3.18
N ASP A 101 16.11 -15.17 -4.08
CA ASP A 101 17.12 -14.27 -4.67
C ASP A 101 16.49 -13.10 -5.43
N GLN A 102 15.40 -13.34 -6.18
CA GLN A 102 14.70 -12.26 -6.88
C GLN A 102 13.99 -11.31 -5.90
N ARG A 103 13.36 -11.84 -4.85
CA ARG A 103 12.78 -11.01 -3.79
C ARG A 103 13.85 -10.15 -3.12
N ASP A 104 14.95 -10.76 -2.69
CA ASP A 104 15.99 -10.06 -1.92
C ASP A 104 16.70 -9.00 -2.79
N SER A 105 16.92 -9.29 -4.08
CA SER A 105 17.38 -8.30 -5.05
C SER A 105 16.42 -7.11 -5.20
N ALA A 106 15.10 -7.37 -5.24
CA ALA A 106 14.10 -6.31 -5.29
C ALA A 106 14.05 -5.49 -3.99
N LEU A 107 14.17 -6.13 -2.83
CA LEU A 107 14.27 -5.43 -1.53
C LEU A 107 15.51 -4.54 -1.47
N ASP A 108 16.65 -5.01 -1.96
CA ASP A 108 17.88 -4.22 -2.03
C ASP A 108 17.75 -3.01 -2.95
N GLU A 109 17.05 -3.16 -4.09
CA GLU A 109 16.77 -2.04 -4.98
C GLU A 109 15.87 -0.99 -4.31
N MET A 110 14.81 -1.42 -3.63
CA MET A 110 13.95 -0.53 -2.86
C MET A 110 14.74 0.18 -1.74
N ARG A 111 15.65 -0.52 -1.06
CA ARG A 111 16.54 0.08 -0.05
C ARG A 111 17.45 1.14 -0.64
N LYS A 112 18.03 0.89 -1.82
CA LYS A 112 18.92 1.83 -2.52
C LYS A 112 18.21 3.10 -3.02
N SER A 113 16.89 3.05 -3.22
CA SER A 113 16.06 4.21 -3.56
C SER A 113 15.58 5.01 -2.35
N SER A 114 16.12 4.72 -1.16
CA SER A 114 15.72 5.31 0.13
C SER A 114 14.23 5.13 0.46
N THR A 115 13.59 4.10 -0.09
CA THR A 115 12.17 3.87 0.12
C THR A 115 11.86 3.54 1.58
N LYS A 116 10.75 4.08 2.06
CA LYS A 116 10.17 3.75 3.37
C LYS A 116 8.72 3.30 3.24
N PHE A 117 8.28 2.46 4.17
CA PHE A 117 6.90 1.99 4.28
C PHE A 117 6.33 2.45 5.61
N LEU A 118 5.35 3.36 5.60
CA LEU A 118 4.56 3.68 6.78
C LEU A 118 3.45 2.63 6.90
N VAL A 119 3.60 1.74 7.88
CA VAL A 119 2.82 0.50 7.99
C VAL A 119 1.72 0.67 9.02
N PHE A 120 0.49 0.61 8.55
CA PHE A 120 -0.70 0.63 9.38
C PHE A 120 -1.14 -0.81 9.69
N GLY A 121 -1.38 -1.08 10.97
CA GLY A 121 -2.02 -2.32 11.38
C GLY A 121 -3.44 -2.41 10.86
N ARG A 122 -3.95 -3.64 10.73
CA ARG A 122 -5.29 -3.90 10.22
C ARG A 122 -5.97 -4.96 11.07
N TYR A 123 -7.22 -4.70 11.45
CA TYR A 123 -8.06 -5.73 12.05
C TYR A 123 -8.59 -6.66 10.97
N SER A 124 -8.41 -7.97 11.15
CA SER A 124 -8.89 -9.00 10.23
C SER A 124 -9.59 -10.09 11.04
N GLU A 125 -10.92 -10.18 10.90
CA GLU A 125 -11.89 -11.15 11.46
C GLU A 125 -11.82 -11.49 12.96
N LYS A 126 -10.64 -11.63 13.57
CA LYS A 126 -10.44 -12.02 14.98
C LYS A 126 -9.21 -11.40 15.63
N GLU A 127 -8.28 -10.82 14.87
CA GLU A 127 -7.02 -10.29 15.41
C GLU A 127 -6.57 -9.02 14.70
N PHE A 128 -5.98 -8.10 15.46
CA PHE A 128 -5.26 -6.95 14.92
C PHE A 128 -3.88 -7.40 14.43
N LEU A 129 -3.65 -7.33 13.12
CA LEU A 129 -2.37 -7.63 12.50
C LEU A 129 -1.57 -6.34 12.36
N ASP A 130 -0.50 -6.21 13.14
CA ASP A 130 0.45 -5.11 13.08
C ASP A 130 1.78 -5.59 12.47
N LEU A 131 2.75 -4.67 12.36
CA LEU A 131 4.08 -4.98 11.85
C LEU A 131 4.83 -5.99 12.73
N ASP A 132 4.62 -5.96 14.05
CA ASP A 132 5.37 -6.75 15.03
C ASP A 132 5.00 -8.24 14.96
N LYS A 133 3.81 -8.56 14.44
CA LYS A 133 3.35 -9.93 14.18
C LYS A 133 3.80 -10.49 12.83
N LEU A 134 4.47 -9.70 11.98
CA LEU A 134 4.91 -10.14 10.67
C LEU A 134 6.33 -10.73 10.70
N THR A 135 6.51 -11.89 10.07
CA THR A 135 7.84 -12.45 9.79
C THR A 135 8.36 -11.88 8.47
N LEU A 136 9.17 -10.82 8.54
CA LEU A 136 9.71 -10.12 7.37
C LEU A 136 11.23 -10.30 7.24
N PRO A 137 11.78 -10.31 6.00
CA PRO A 137 13.22 -10.20 5.79
C PRO A 137 13.77 -8.91 6.42
N ALA A 138 14.95 -8.97 7.06
CA ALA A 138 15.54 -7.83 7.75
C ALA A 138 15.67 -6.57 6.87
N ALA A 139 16.01 -6.76 5.59
CA ALA A 139 16.09 -5.66 4.63
C ALA A 139 14.76 -4.90 4.46
N LEU A 140 13.62 -5.61 4.52
CA LEU A 140 12.30 -4.99 4.47
C LEU A 140 11.95 -4.33 5.80
N THR A 141 12.24 -5.00 6.92
CA THR A 141 12.01 -4.44 8.27
C THR A 141 12.70 -3.09 8.46
N ASP A 142 13.95 -2.94 7.98
CA ASP A 142 14.72 -1.67 8.01
C ASP A 142 14.05 -0.51 7.24
N MET A 143 13.16 -0.82 6.31
CA MET A 143 12.40 0.15 5.51
C MET A 143 11.04 0.49 6.14
N CYS A 144 10.56 -0.30 7.10
CA CYS A 144 9.25 -0.13 7.70
C CYS A 144 9.29 0.87 8.88
N ILE A 145 8.28 1.74 8.92
CA ILE A 145 7.96 2.65 10.01
C ILE A 145 6.60 2.20 10.53
N ARG A 146 6.58 1.68 11.77
CA ARG A 146 5.36 1.18 12.41
C ARG A 146 4.46 2.34 12.82
N VAL A 147 3.16 2.21 12.55
CA VAL A 147 2.11 2.99 13.22
C VAL A 147 1.55 2.12 14.35
N ALA A 148 1.57 2.62 15.59
CA ALA A 148 1.12 1.86 16.75
C ALA A 148 -0.40 1.70 16.76
N GLU A 149 -0.92 0.60 17.33
CA GLU A 149 -2.37 0.37 17.42
C GLU A 149 -3.06 1.48 18.23
N GLU A 150 -2.40 1.99 19.26
CA GLU A 150 -2.90 3.05 20.13
C GLU A 150 -3.07 4.38 19.38
N ASP A 151 -2.25 4.60 18.36
CA ASP A 151 -2.27 5.80 17.53
C ASP A 151 -3.26 5.67 16.36
N PHE A 152 -3.45 4.45 15.84
CA PHE A 152 -4.34 4.20 14.71
C PHE A 152 -4.95 2.80 14.72
N ARG A 153 -6.28 2.75 14.76
CA ARG A 153 -7.06 1.52 14.54
C ARG A 153 -8.32 1.80 13.74
N MET A 154 -8.47 1.08 12.63
CA MET A 154 -9.66 1.13 11.78
C MET A 154 -10.05 -0.29 11.35
N ASP A 155 -11.28 -0.69 11.69
CA ASP A 155 -11.79 -2.06 11.51
C ASP A 155 -12.67 -2.17 10.23
N VAL A 156 -12.38 -1.37 9.18
CA VAL A 156 -13.19 -1.28 7.95
C VAL A 156 -12.36 -1.63 6.72
N SER A 157 -12.88 -2.47 5.83
CA SER A 157 -12.26 -2.75 4.53
C SER A 157 -13.17 -2.62 3.31
N SER A 158 -12.58 -2.32 2.16
CA SER A 158 -13.30 -2.23 0.88
C SER A 158 -14.02 -3.51 0.49
N SER A 159 -13.45 -4.68 0.81
CA SER A 159 -14.06 -5.97 0.47
C SER A 159 -15.34 -6.23 1.26
N GLU A 160 -15.37 -5.88 2.54
CA GLU A 160 -16.57 -5.97 3.37
C GLU A 160 -17.65 -5.00 2.91
N ILE A 161 -17.27 -3.77 2.53
CA ILE A 161 -18.21 -2.78 1.97
C ILE A 161 -18.84 -3.31 0.68
N ARG A 162 -18.05 -3.90 -0.23
CA ARG A 162 -18.59 -4.53 -1.45
C ARG A 162 -19.56 -5.67 -1.13
N ALA A 163 -19.27 -6.49 -0.11
CA ALA A 163 -20.14 -7.59 0.31
C ALA A 163 -21.46 -7.11 0.96
N THR A 164 -21.46 -5.93 1.58
CA THR A 164 -22.65 -5.36 2.25
C THR A 164 -23.58 -4.62 1.27
N HIS A 165 -23.07 -4.21 0.10
CA HIS A 165 -23.81 -3.49 -0.94
C HIS A 165 -24.07 -4.31 -2.21
N ALA A 166 -23.82 -5.63 -2.19
CA ALA A 166 -24.16 -6.59 -3.25
C ALA A 166 -25.55 -7.17 -3.03
#